data_AF-A0A831JZM2-F1
#
_entry.id   AF-A0A831JZM2-F1
#
_cell.length_a   1.000
_cell.length_b   1.000
_cell.length_c   1.000
_cell.angle_alpha   90.00
_cell.angle_beta   90.00
_cell.angle_gamma   90.00
#
_symmetry.space_group_name_H-M   'P 1'
#
loop_
_entity.id
_entity.type
_entity.pdbx_description
1 polymer ?
#
loop_
_entity_poly.entity_id
_entity_poly.type
_entity_poly.pdbx_seq_one_letter_code
_entity_poly.pdbx_strand_id
1 'polypeptide(L)'
;MNIKTLFFILLTFLLLSPIGKAEAENVIENNTSSEQIQAKKLDNRAVILTKYLAKYNSPLQYHAQDFIDAAKTYDLDWKMVVSIAGVESTFGKHIPGGYNGWGWGVYGTQAIYFESWKDGIYTVSKGLREGYLNKGLTDPYSINRVYAASPTWGKNVTYFMNDLEKFAKEFEAQNLEPAKIESNIKIAAVSGQLDKE
;
A
#
# COMPACT_ATOMS: atom_id res chain seq x y z
N MET A 1 -8.46 -39.46 -68.86
CA MET A 1 -7.42 -39.89 -67.88
C MET A 1 -7.95 -39.54 -66.49
N ASN A 2 -8.13 -40.54 -65.63
CA ASN A 2 -9.10 -40.52 -64.52
C ASN A 2 -8.48 -40.09 -63.17
N ILE A 3 -9.30 -39.44 -62.34
CA ILE A 3 -8.99 -38.86 -61.01
C ILE A 3 -8.36 -39.87 -60.02
N LYS A 4 -8.51 -41.18 -60.28
CA LYS A 4 -7.92 -42.26 -59.47
C LYS A 4 -6.41 -42.46 -59.68
N THR A 5 -5.84 -41.98 -60.79
CA THR A 5 -4.39 -42.06 -61.04
C THR A 5 -3.61 -40.90 -60.42
N LEU A 6 -4.30 -39.81 -60.05
CA LEU A 6 -3.68 -38.62 -59.44
C LEU A 6 -3.49 -38.77 -57.91
N PHE A 7 -4.27 -39.63 -57.27
CA PHE A 7 -4.20 -39.87 -55.82
C PHE A 7 -3.08 -40.83 -55.39
N PHE A 8 -2.46 -41.54 -56.34
CA PHE A 8 -1.40 -42.52 -56.05
C PHE A 8 0.03 -41.94 -56.15
N ILE A 9 0.18 -40.72 -56.68
CA ILE A 9 1.47 -40.03 -56.80
C ILE A 9 1.70 -39.04 -55.65
N LEU A 10 0.65 -38.66 -54.89
CA LEU A 10 0.77 -37.78 -53.73
C LEU A 10 0.93 -38.53 -52.38
N LEU A 11 0.83 -39.86 -52.37
CA LEU A 11 1.01 -40.70 -51.17
C LEU A 11 2.38 -41.38 -51.07
N THR A 12 3.27 -41.15 -52.04
CA THR A 12 4.65 -41.70 -52.08
C THR A 12 5.73 -40.65 -51.79
N PHE A 13 5.34 -39.40 -51.49
CA PHE A 13 6.23 -38.37 -50.97
C PHE A 13 6.16 -38.23 -49.44
N LEU A 14 5.76 -39.31 -48.76
CA LEU A 14 6.03 -39.52 -47.35
C LEU A 14 7.16 -40.55 -47.27
N LEU A 15 8.16 -40.30 -46.41
CA LEU A 15 9.30 -41.18 -46.08
C LEU A 15 10.57 -41.02 -46.95
N LEU A 16 11.17 -39.83 -46.95
CA LEU A 16 12.63 -39.69 -47.03
C LEU A 16 13.05 -38.31 -46.49
N SER A 17 12.66 -38.02 -45.25
CA SER A 17 13.40 -37.07 -44.43
C SER A 17 14.57 -37.81 -43.79
N PRO A 18 15.80 -37.29 -43.83
CA PRO A 18 16.89 -37.86 -43.06
C PRO A 18 16.53 -37.73 -41.57
N ILE A 19 16.61 -38.86 -40.86
CA ILE A 19 16.63 -38.88 -39.40
C ILE A 19 17.95 -38.20 -39.00
N GLY A 20 17.90 -36.87 -38.86
CA GLY A 20 18.92 -36.10 -38.19
C GLY A 20 18.85 -36.45 -36.71
N LYS A 21 19.96 -36.91 -36.15
CA LYS A 21 20.10 -37.21 -34.73
C LYS A 21 19.63 -36.00 -33.91
N ALA A 22 18.67 -36.22 -33.02
CA ALA A 22 18.34 -35.28 -31.98
C ALA A 22 19.56 -35.15 -31.06
N GLU A 23 20.34 -34.09 -31.23
CA GLU A 23 21.19 -33.58 -30.17
C GLU A 23 20.28 -32.78 -29.24
N ALA A 24 20.16 -33.24 -28.00
CA ALA A 24 19.42 -32.53 -26.96
C ALA A 24 20.20 -31.26 -26.61
N GLU A 25 19.93 -30.17 -27.33
CA GLU A 25 20.35 -28.85 -26.92
C GLU A 25 19.44 -28.44 -25.75
N ASN A 26 19.95 -28.56 -24.53
CA ASN A 26 19.38 -27.84 -23.40
C ASN A 26 19.63 -26.35 -23.64
N VAL A 27 18.81 -25.74 -24.49
CA VAL A 27 18.59 -24.31 -24.45
C VAL A 27 17.81 -24.07 -23.17
N ILE A 28 18.54 -23.91 -22.07
CA ILE A 28 18.03 -23.12 -20.95
C ILE A 28 17.88 -21.72 -21.54
N GLU A 29 16.71 -21.47 -22.11
CA GLU A 29 16.28 -20.16 -22.52
C GLU A 29 16.13 -19.37 -21.23
N ASN A 30 17.24 -18.80 -20.74
CA ASN A 30 17.26 -17.79 -19.71
C ASN A 30 16.71 -16.49 -20.30
N ASN A 31 15.50 -16.54 -20.87
CA ASN A 31 14.62 -15.39 -20.97
C ASN A 31 13.93 -15.18 -19.63
N THR A 32 14.73 -15.21 -18.55
CA THR A 32 14.43 -14.44 -17.36
C THR A 32 14.90 -13.03 -17.69
N SER A 33 14.12 -12.30 -18.51
CA SER A 33 14.01 -10.87 -18.28
C SER A 33 13.41 -10.76 -16.88
N SER A 34 14.27 -10.85 -15.87
CA SER A 34 13.96 -10.38 -14.55
C SER A 34 13.67 -8.91 -14.75
N GLU A 35 12.40 -8.58 -14.95
CA GLU A 35 11.91 -7.26 -14.58
C GLU A 35 12.40 -7.09 -13.17
N GLN A 36 13.47 -6.30 -13.00
CA GLN A 36 13.85 -5.87 -11.69
C GLN A 36 12.65 -5.11 -11.18
N ILE A 37 11.85 -5.78 -10.34
CA ILE A 37 10.83 -5.13 -9.54
C ILE A 37 11.62 -4.20 -8.64
N GLN A 38 11.90 -3.00 -9.13
CA GLN A 38 12.54 -1.96 -8.37
C GLN A 38 11.50 -1.60 -7.32
N ALA A 39 11.63 -2.20 -6.13
CA ALA A 39 10.72 -1.99 -5.04
C ALA A 39 10.66 -0.48 -4.79
N LYS A 40 9.52 0.14 -5.14
CA LYS A 40 9.31 1.58 -4.94
C LYS A 40 9.58 1.84 -3.47
N LYS A 41 10.61 2.64 -3.18
CA LYS A 41 10.89 3.07 -1.82
C LYS A 41 9.64 3.73 -1.25
N LEU A 42 9.16 3.21 -0.12
CA LEU A 42 8.00 3.78 0.56
C LEU A 42 8.32 5.19 1.04
N ASP A 43 7.31 6.06 1.01
CA ASP A 43 7.39 7.37 1.64
C ASP A 43 7.56 7.19 3.16
N ASN A 44 8.44 7.97 3.79
CA ASN A 44 8.66 7.86 5.24
C ASN A 44 7.36 8.05 6.03
N ARG A 45 6.47 8.93 5.56
CA ARG A 45 5.14 9.13 6.16
C ARG A 45 4.27 7.89 6.05
N ALA A 46 4.40 7.12 4.97
CA ALA A 46 3.68 5.86 4.83
C ALA A 46 4.18 4.84 5.85
N VAL A 47 5.49 4.76 6.09
CA VAL A 47 6.07 3.91 7.15
C VAL A 47 5.54 4.31 8.53
N ILE A 48 5.58 5.60 8.86
CA ILE A 48 5.03 6.15 10.11
C ILE A 48 3.56 5.80 10.25
N LEU A 49 2.77 6.04 9.20
CA LEU A 49 1.33 5.80 9.21
C LEU A 49 1.00 4.32 9.38
N THR A 50 1.72 3.42 8.72
CA THR A 50 1.59 1.96 8.93
C THR A 50 1.80 1.62 10.41
N LYS A 51 2.86 2.14 11.05
CA LYS A 51 3.13 1.88 12.47
C LYS A 51 2.08 2.47 13.40
N TYR A 52 1.60 3.67 13.09
CA TYR A 52 0.53 4.31 13.85
C TYR A 52 -0.76 3.49 13.81
N LEU A 53 -1.20 3.10 12.61
CA LEU A 53 -2.42 2.32 12.39
C LEU A 53 -2.34 0.90 12.97
N ALA A 54 -1.15 0.31 13.00
CA ALA A 54 -0.91 -0.98 13.63
C ALA A 54 -1.26 -0.99 15.12
N LYS A 55 -1.05 0.11 15.85
CA LYS A 55 -1.44 0.24 17.27
C LYS A 55 -2.94 0.04 17.50
N TYR A 56 -3.74 0.31 16.48
CA TYR A 56 -5.19 0.16 16.52
C TYR A 56 -5.65 -1.22 15.99
N ASN A 57 -4.76 -2.03 15.41
CA ASN A 57 -5.11 -3.21 14.60
C ASN A 57 -6.04 -2.83 13.43
N SER A 58 -5.72 -1.72 12.76
CA SER A 58 -6.51 -1.21 11.65
C SER A 58 -6.20 -1.96 10.35
N PRO A 59 -7.21 -2.32 9.53
CA PRO A 59 -6.97 -2.86 8.19
C PRO A 59 -6.33 -1.82 7.24
N LEU A 60 -6.44 -0.52 7.55
CA LEU A 60 -5.86 0.56 6.76
C LEU A 60 -4.34 0.61 6.83
N GLN A 61 -3.70 -0.10 7.77
CA GLN A 61 -2.23 -0.11 7.91
C GLN A 61 -1.51 -0.59 6.64
N TYR A 62 -2.16 -1.45 5.84
CA TYR A 62 -1.64 -1.98 4.58
C TYR A 62 -1.82 -1.02 3.39
N HIS A 63 -2.54 0.08 3.59
CA HIS A 63 -2.86 1.11 2.58
C HIS A 63 -2.23 2.47 2.91
N ALA A 64 -1.26 2.51 3.83
CA ALA A 64 -0.63 3.76 4.24
C ALA A 64 -0.02 4.54 3.06
N GLN A 65 0.61 3.86 2.10
CA GLN A 65 1.14 4.52 0.91
C GLN A 65 0.02 5.10 0.03
N ASP A 66 -1.15 4.46 -0.05
CA ASP A 66 -2.30 4.99 -0.79
C ASP A 66 -2.79 6.31 -0.18
N PHE A 67 -2.80 6.44 1.16
CA PHE A 67 -3.11 7.72 1.83
C PHE A 67 -2.13 8.82 1.46
N ILE A 68 -0.83 8.52 1.47
CA ILE A 68 0.20 9.52 1.14
C ILE A 68 0.10 9.94 -0.33
N ASP A 69 -0.08 8.97 -1.23
CA ASP A 69 -0.18 9.23 -2.67
C ASP A 69 -1.46 10.01 -3.00
N ALA A 70 -2.59 9.68 -2.37
CA ALA A 70 -3.85 10.42 -2.53
C ALA A 70 -3.76 11.84 -1.95
N ALA A 71 -3.18 12.00 -0.76
CA ALA A 71 -2.97 13.32 -0.17
C ALA A 71 -2.09 14.20 -1.06
N LYS A 72 -1.01 13.66 -1.65
CA LYS A 72 -0.20 14.38 -2.63
C LYS A 72 -1.01 14.73 -3.89
N THR A 73 -1.79 13.80 -4.42
CA THR A 73 -2.59 13.97 -5.64
C THR A 73 -3.63 15.07 -5.50
N TYR A 74 -4.27 15.15 -4.33
CA TYR A 74 -5.35 16.09 -4.04
C TYR A 74 -4.92 17.23 -3.11
N ASP A 75 -3.60 17.43 -2.94
CA ASP A 75 -2.97 18.50 -2.15
C ASP A 75 -3.52 18.60 -0.69
N LEU A 76 -3.78 17.47 -0.05
CA LEU A 76 -4.30 17.43 1.32
C LEU A 76 -3.17 17.33 2.35
N ASP A 77 -3.41 17.78 3.59
CA ASP A 77 -2.61 17.29 4.72
C ASP A 77 -2.80 15.77 4.79
N TRP A 78 -1.69 15.04 4.72
CA TRP A 78 -1.66 13.58 4.69
C TRP A 78 -2.30 12.91 5.92
N LYS A 79 -2.47 13.66 7.02
CA LYS A 79 -3.14 13.21 8.24
C LYS A 79 -4.67 13.30 8.14
N MET A 80 -5.22 14.19 7.32
CA MET A 80 -6.65 14.53 7.31
C MET A 80 -7.54 13.31 7.05
N VAL A 81 -7.34 12.62 5.91
CA VAL A 81 -8.23 11.54 5.46
C VAL A 81 -8.18 10.36 6.42
N VAL A 82 -7.00 10.02 6.95
CA VAL A 82 -6.87 8.92 7.90
C VAL A 82 -7.44 9.27 9.28
N SER A 83 -7.32 10.52 9.74
CA SER A 83 -7.94 10.99 10.98
C SER A 83 -9.46 10.99 10.93
N ILE A 84 -10.06 11.31 9.77
CA ILE A 84 -11.52 11.15 9.57
C ILE A 84 -11.91 9.68 9.75
N ALA A 85 -11.18 8.73 9.15
CA ALA A 85 -11.46 7.30 9.38
C ALA A 85 -11.30 6.89 10.86
N GLY A 86 -10.39 7.52 11.59
CA GLY A 86 -10.24 7.36 13.04
C GLY A 86 -11.53 7.69 13.80
N VAL A 87 -12.17 8.80 13.46
CA VAL A 87 -13.44 9.23 14.07
C VAL A 87 -14.59 8.32 13.66
N GLU A 88 -14.71 8.01 12.37
CA GLU A 88 -15.90 7.39 11.79
C GLU A 88 -15.99 5.88 12.03
N SER A 89 -14.84 5.20 12.07
CA SER A 89 -14.82 3.73 12.07
C SER A 89 -13.68 3.14 12.89
N THR A 90 -13.02 3.94 13.74
CA THR A 90 -11.79 3.54 14.44
C THR A 90 -10.76 3.02 13.44
N PHE A 91 -10.50 3.80 12.39
CA PHE A 91 -9.61 3.48 11.30
C PHE A 91 -10.03 2.21 10.53
N GLY A 92 -11.30 2.13 10.11
CA GLY A 92 -11.82 1.05 9.27
C GLY A 92 -12.12 -0.26 9.99
N LYS A 93 -12.05 -0.29 11.33
CA LYS A 93 -12.36 -1.49 12.12
C LYS A 93 -13.85 -1.73 12.28
N HIS A 94 -14.61 -0.66 12.41
CA HIS A 94 -16.05 -0.70 12.65
C HIS A 94 -16.76 -0.16 11.43
N ILE A 95 -16.96 -1.02 10.43
CA ILE A 95 -17.72 -0.72 9.22
C ILE A 95 -18.76 -1.82 8.95
N PRO A 96 -19.91 -1.51 8.35
CA PRO A 96 -20.92 -2.51 7.98
C PRO A 96 -20.51 -3.37 6.77
N GLY A 97 -19.42 -3.01 6.09
CA GLY A 97 -18.91 -3.66 4.88
C GLY A 97 -18.43 -2.64 3.84
N GLY A 98 -17.94 -3.12 2.70
CA GLY A 98 -17.74 -2.28 1.51
C GLY A 98 -16.68 -1.18 1.63
N TYR A 99 -15.64 -1.38 2.44
CA TYR A 99 -14.44 -0.53 2.52
C TYR A 99 -14.68 0.97 2.77
N ASN A 100 -15.84 1.35 3.32
CA ASN A 100 -16.17 2.75 3.63
C ASN A 100 -15.85 3.07 5.09
N GLY A 101 -14.61 3.47 5.33
CA GLY A 101 -14.12 3.85 6.67
C GLY A 101 -14.50 5.26 7.11
N TRP A 102 -15.17 6.06 6.27
CA TRP A 102 -15.38 7.49 6.49
C TRP A 102 -16.85 7.90 6.62
N GLY A 103 -17.79 6.97 6.48
CA GLY A 103 -19.21 7.31 6.39
C GLY A 103 -19.52 8.20 5.18
N TRP A 104 -18.64 8.22 4.17
CA TRP A 104 -18.81 9.07 2.99
C TRP A 104 -20.04 8.63 2.20
N GLY A 105 -20.83 9.58 1.70
CA GLY A 105 -22.00 9.29 0.84
C GLY A 105 -23.10 8.46 1.50
N VAL A 106 -23.18 8.40 2.82
CA VAL A 106 -24.24 7.70 3.55
C VAL A 106 -25.42 8.64 3.79
N TYR A 107 -26.61 8.26 3.30
CA TYR A 107 -27.86 9.02 3.46
C TYR A 107 -29.00 8.08 3.88
N GLY A 108 -29.52 8.25 5.10
CA GLY A 108 -30.58 7.39 5.64
C GLY A 108 -30.13 5.93 5.71
N THR A 109 -30.78 5.04 4.96
CA THR A 109 -30.43 3.62 4.84
C THR A 109 -29.51 3.31 3.65
N GLN A 110 -29.21 4.31 2.81
CA GLN A 110 -28.35 4.15 1.64
C GLN A 110 -26.90 4.40 2.06
N ALA A 111 -26.03 3.40 1.88
CA ALA A 111 -24.59 3.54 2.01
C ALA A 111 -23.93 3.29 0.66
N ILE A 112 -22.93 4.11 0.33
CA ILE A 112 -22.00 3.75 -0.74
C ILE A 112 -20.96 2.77 -0.18
N TYR A 113 -20.63 1.78 -1.00
CA TYR A 113 -19.55 0.85 -0.76
C TYR A 113 -18.51 1.05 -1.86
N PHE A 114 -17.26 1.14 -1.45
CA PHE A 114 -16.12 1.22 -2.35
C PHE A 114 -15.69 -0.18 -2.76
N GLU A 115 -15.03 -0.28 -3.91
CA GLU A 115 -14.53 -1.58 -4.41
C GLU A 115 -13.32 -2.06 -3.60
N SER A 116 -12.57 -1.12 -3.01
CA SER A 116 -11.40 -1.39 -2.18
C SER A 116 -11.10 -0.23 -1.25
N TRP A 117 -10.21 -0.45 -0.26
CA TRP A 117 -9.70 0.64 0.57
C TRP A 117 -9.04 1.74 -0.26
N LYS A 118 -8.27 1.39 -1.29
CA LYS A 118 -7.61 2.36 -2.17
C LYS A 118 -8.64 3.22 -2.90
N ASP A 119 -9.68 2.62 -3.46
CA ASP A 119 -10.77 3.35 -4.11
C ASP A 119 -11.44 4.34 -3.14
N GLY A 120 -11.77 3.89 -1.93
CA GLY A 120 -12.32 4.76 -0.87
C GLY A 120 -11.38 5.92 -0.51
N ILE A 121 -10.08 5.64 -0.30
CA ILE A 121 -9.08 6.66 0.02
C ILE A 121 -9.04 7.74 -1.07
N TYR A 122 -8.96 7.36 -2.34
CA TYR A 122 -8.86 8.31 -3.44
C TYR A 122 -10.17 9.07 -3.65
N THR A 123 -11.31 8.39 -3.56
CA THR A 123 -12.63 9.02 -3.72
C THR A 123 -12.90 10.05 -2.62
N VAL A 124 -12.66 9.68 -1.35
CA VAL A 124 -12.83 10.62 -0.22
C VAL A 124 -11.83 11.77 -0.32
N SER A 125 -10.57 11.51 -0.68
CA SER A 125 -9.56 12.57 -0.85
C SER A 125 -9.97 13.57 -1.93
N LYS A 126 -10.41 13.09 -3.09
CA LYS A 126 -10.94 13.93 -4.17
C LYS A 126 -12.14 14.74 -3.70
N GLY A 127 -13.08 14.09 -3.02
CA GLY A 127 -14.29 14.72 -2.49
C GLY A 127 -13.99 15.81 -1.48
N LEU A 128 -13.02 15.62 -0.59
CA LEU A 128 -12.57 16.66 0.34
C LEU A 128 -11.94 17.85 -0.41
N ARG A 129 -11.09 17.60 -1.39
CA ARG A 129 -10.49 18.67 -2.21
C ARG A 129 -11.56 19.49 -2.93
N GLU A 130 -12.42 18.84 -3.71
CA GLU A 130 -13.41 19.52 -4.57
C GLU A 130 -14.59 20.09 -3.77
N GLY A 131 -15.08 19.31 -2.81
CA GLY A 131 -16.29 19.62 -2.05
C GLY A 131 -16.08 20.59 -0.90
N TYR A 132 -14.86 20.69 -0.37
CA TYR A 132 -14.57 21.40 0.89
C TYR A 132 -13.41 22.39 0.72
N LEU A 133 -12.19 21.93 0.45
CA LEU A 133 -11.00 22.78 0.46
C LEU A 133 -11.05 23.86 -0.63
N ASN A 134 -11.47 23.49 -1.85
CA ASN A 134 -11.67 24.45 -2.95
C ASN A 134 -12.76 25.50 -2.65
N LYS A 135 -13.57 25.27 -1.61
CA LYS A 135 -14.59 26.21 -1.12
C LYS A 135 -14.15 26.96 0.14
N GLY A 136 -12.87 26.88 0.51
CA GLY A 136 -12.29 27.55 1.67
C GLY A 136 -12.50 26.84 3.01
N LEU A 137 -12.96 25.58 3.02
CA LEU A 137 -13.08 24.76 4.23
C LEU A 137 -11.80 23.94 4.42
N THR A 138 -10.78 24.55 5.03
CA THR A 138 -9.42 24.00 5.05
C THR A 138 -9.03 23.30 6.35
N ASP A 139 -9.83 23.42 7.41
CA ASP A 139 -9.59 22.81 8.72
C ASP A 139 -10.77 21.93 9.18
N PRO A 140 -10.56 20.97 10.10
CA PRO A 140 -11.62 20.07 10.55
C PRO A 140 -12.87 20.75 11.13
N TYR A 141 -12.75 21.91 11.77
CA TYR A 141 -13.91 22.65 12.29
C TYR A 141 -14.72 23.26 11.14
N SER A 142 -14.06 23.81 10.13
CA SER A 142 -14.72 24.33 8.95
C SER A 142 -15.40 23.24 8.12
N ILE A 143 -14.76 22.08 7.97
CA ILE A 143 -15.29 20.90 7.29
C ILE A 143 -16.50 20.34 8.03
N ASN A 144 -16.47 20.33 9.37
CA ASN A 144 -17.55 19.80 10.21
C ASN A 144 -18.91 20.41 9.83
N ARG A 145 -18.96 21.72 9.55
CA ARG A 145 -20.20 22.45 9.20
C ARG A 145 -20.98 21.85 8.04
N VAL A 146 -20.31 21.07 7.18
CA VAL A 146 -20.90 20.43 6.00
C VAL A 146 -20.85 18.91 6.08
N TYR A 147 -19.80 18.33 6.68
CA TYR A 147 -19.57 16.89 6.68
C TYR A 147 -20.46 16.14 7.67
N ALA A 148 -20.61 16.65 8.90
CA ALA A 148 -21.23 15.90 9.99
C ALA A 148 -22.23 16.75 10.77
N ALA A 149 -23.31 16.12 11.24
CA ALA A 149 -24.25 16.77 12.15
C ALA A 149 -23.66 16.94 13.57
N SER A 150 -22.68 16.12 13.94
CA SER A 150 -22.10 16.14 15.28
C SER A 150 -21.21 17.38 15.49
N PRO A 151 -21.50 18.23 16.50
CA PRO A 151 -20.68 19.42 16.75
C PRO A 151 -19.27 19.08 17.22
N THR A 152 -19.02 17.86 17.70
CA THR A 152 -17.71 17.42 18.21
C THR A 152 -16.83 16.77 17.15
N TRP A 153 -17.36 16.49 15.95
CA TRP A 153 -16.62 15.80 14.90
C TRP A 153 -15.30 16.49 14.56
N GLY A 154 -15.32 17.82 14.33
CA GLY A 154 -14.11 18.58 13.98
C GLY A 154 -13.04 18.53 15.09
N LYS A 155 -13.46 18.52 16.36
CA LYS A 155 -12.56 18.36 17.51
C LYS A 155 -11.92 16.96 17.50
N ASN A 156 -12.69 15.92 17.23
CA ASN A 156 -12.19 14.54 17.24
C ASN A 156 -11.25 14.26 16.06
N VAL A 157 -11.53 14.81 14.88
CA VAL A 157 -10.60 14.73 13.74
C VAL A 157 -9.29 15.45 14.07
N THR A 158 -9.39 16.66 14.62
CA THR A 158 -8.20 17.43 15.07
C THR A 158 -7.39 16.66 16.11
N TYR A 159 -8.04 15.96 17.03
CA TYR A 159 -7.38 15.10 18.01
C TYR A 159 -6.52 14.03 17.32
N PHE A 160 -7.09 13.26 16.38
CA PHE A 160 -6.33 12.22 15.67
C PHE A 160 -5.22 12.80 14.78
N MET A 161 -5.42 13.97 14.17
CA MET A 161 -4.35 14.63 13.41
C MET A 161 -3.18 14.99 14.32
N ASN A 162 -3.46 15.53 15.51
CA ASN A 162 -2.42 15.90 16.49
C ASN A 162 -1.75 14.68 17.11
N ASP A 163 -2.49 13.60 17.38
CA ASP A 163 -1.94 12.36 17.91
C ASP A 163 -1.00 11.68 16.90
N LEU A 164 -1.39 11.63 15.62
CA LEU A 164 -0.53 11.13 14.54
C LEU A 164 0.71 12.02 14.34
N GLU A 165 0.56 13.34 14.39
CA GLU A 165 1.69 14.28 14.32
C GLU A 165 2.68 14.07 15.47
N LYS A 166 2.18 13.88 16.70
CA LYS A 166 3.01 13.57 17.87
C LYS A 166 3.75 12.25 17.67
N PHE A 167 3.03 11.21 17.25
CA PHE A 167 3.63 9.90 16.97
C PHE A 167 4.71 9.98 15.89
N ALA A 168 4.48 10.74 14.82
CA ALA A 168 5.45 10.94 13.76
C ALA A 168 6.75 11.55 14.28
N LYS A 169 6.66 12.60 15.10
CA LYS A 169 7.84 13.25 15.72
C LYS A 169 8.62 12.31 16.63
N GLU A 170 7.92 11.53 17.45
CA GLU A 170 8.54 10.54 18.33
C GLU A 170 9.24 9.43 17.54
N PHE A 171 8.59 8.94 16.48
CA PHE A 171 9.15 7.93 15.59
C PHE A 171 10.40 8.45 14.89
N GLU A 172 10.35 9.67 14.33
CA GLU A 172 11.50 10.27 13.66
C GLU A 172 12.67 10.52 14.62
N ALA A 173 12.41 11.04 15.83
CA ALA A 173 13.45 11.21 16.84
C ALA A 173 14.14 9.88 17.21
N GLN A 174 13.39 8.80 17.38
CA GLN A 174 13.94 7.47 17.68
C GLN A 174 14.76 6.87 16.52
N ASN A 175 14.46 7.25 15.27
CA ASN A 175 15.18 6.77 14.09
C ASN A 175 16.35 7.68 13.67
N LEU A 176 16.47 8.87 14.27
CA LEU A 176 17.61 9.79 14.11
C LEU A 176 18.69 9.56 15.17
N GLU A 177 18.34 8.98 16.32
CA GLU A 177 19.32 8.47 17.27
C GLU A 177 20.03 7.25 16.64
N PRO A 178 21.36 7.29 16.42
CA PRO A 178 22.07 6.16 15.85
C PRO A 178 21.79 4.95 16.73
N ALA A 179 21.26 3.88 16.10
CA ALA A 179 20.93 2.60 16.69
C ALA A 179 21.76 2.39 17.95
N LYS A 180 21.11 2.54 19.12
CA LYS A 180 21.68 2.40 20.45
C LYS A 180 22.71 1.27 20.43
N ILE A 181 23.96 1.64 20.16
CA ILE A 181 25.05 0.71 19.93
C ILE A 181 25.09 -0.12 21.20
N GLU A 182 25.08 -1.43 21.00
CA GLU A 182 25.00 -2.46 22.02
C GLU A 182 26.00 -2.20 23.15
N SER A 183 25.61 -1.45 24.18
CA SER A 183 26.42 -1.28 25.39
C SER A 183 26.37 -2.50 26.30
N ASN A 184 25.85 -3.64 25.81
CA ASN A 184 25.75 -4.89 26.55
C ASN A 184 26.49 -6.06 25.88
N ILE A 185 27.33 -5.82 24.86
CA ILE A 185 28.32 -6.84 24.50
C ILE A 185 29.46 -6.80 25.53
N LYS A 186 29.33 -7.61 26.59
CA LYS A 186 30.52 -8.10 27.29
C LYS A 186 31.22 -9.07 26.34
N ILE A 187 32.19 -8.59 25.57
CA ILE A 187 33.11 -9.45 24.83
C ILE A 187 33.97 -10.17 25.88
N ALA A 188 33.56 -11.37 26.27
CA ALA A 188 34.45 -12.34 26.86
C ALA A 188 35.18 -13.06 25.72
N ALA A 189 36.29 -12.50 25.26
CA ALA A 189 37.37 -13.24 24.60
C ALA A 189 38.47 -12.26 24.16
N VAL A 190 39.64 -12.39 24.79
CA VAL A 190 40.96 -12.66 24.17
C VAL A 190 42.04 -12.09 25.09
N SER A 191 42.62 -12.97 25.90
CA SER A 191 44.07 -13.08 26.03
C SER A 191 44.39 -14.54 26.36
N GLY A 192 44.12 -15.41 25.39
CA GLY A 192 44.86 -16.66 25.28
C GLY A 192 46.28 -16.29 24.88
N GLN A 193 47.15 -16.08 25.87
CA GLN A 193 48.58 -16.03 25.67
C GLN A 193 49.16 -17.20 26.45
N LEU A 194 49.64 -18.17 25.67
CA LEU A 194 50.54 -19.22 26.10
C LEU A 194 51.79 -18.55 26.62
N ASP A 195 52.08 -18.69 27.91
CA ASP A 195 53.45 -18.60 28.40
C ASP A 195 53.86 -19.97 28.95
N LYS A 196 54.93 -20.48 28.36
CA LYS A 196 55.68 -21.64 28.81
C LYS A 196 56.49 -21.23 30.03
N GLU A 197 56.34 -21.96 31.13
CA GLU A 197 57.41 -22.59 31.93
C GLU A 197 56.79 -23.48 33.00
#